data_AF-A0A1G2KKH8-F1
#
_entry.id   AF-A0A1G2KKH8-F1
#
_cell.length_a   1.000
_cell.length_b   1.000
_cell.length_c   1.000
_cell.angle_alpha   90.00
_cell.angle_beta   90.00
_cell.angle_gamma   90.00
#
_symmetry.space_group_name_H-M   'P 1'
#
loop_
_entity.id
_entity.type
_entity.pdbx_description
1 polymer ?
#
loop_
_entity_poly.entity_id
_entity_poly.type
_entity_poly.pdbx_seq_one_letter_code
_entity_poly.pdbx_strand_id
1 'polypeptide(L)'
;MTNGEYFFLVFLGTIAVTRLLLVSRKMTKPTIRGFRLRHYMYGIVLVVFAFLFDNLIVYAIGWGLLADEVPLILIKGPGHLDEHWQGCEDYYTPWCVSGVLILIFVVYLFRDAIARLI
;
A
#
# COMPACT_ATOMS: atom_id res chain seq x y z
N MET A 1 10.79 -15.19 -16.06
CA MET A 1 10.35 -14.44 -14.87
C MET A 1 9.69 -15.43 -13.94
N THR A 2 10.15 -15.54 -12.70
CA THR A 2 9.49 -16.37 -11.67
C THR A 2 8.21 -15.68 -11.18
N ASN A 3 7.31 -16.44 -10.54
CA ASN A 3 6.11 -15.86 -9.91
C ASN A 3 6.49 -14.78 -8.88
N GLY A 4 7.57 -14.99 -8.11
CA GLY A 4 8.06 -14.00 -7.15
C GLY A 4 8.59 -12.72 -7.80
N GLU A 5 9.30 -12.82 -8.93
CA GLU A 5 9.74 -11.65 -9.70
C GLU A 5 8.55 -10.88 -10.29
N TYR A 6 7.56 -11.60 -10.84
CA TYR A 6 6.36 -10.98 -11.38
C TYR A 6 5.52 -10.29 -10.30
N PHE A 7 5.30 -10.97 -9.16
CA PHE A 7 4.68 -10.39 -7.97
C PHE A 7 5.39 -9.11 -7.54
N PHE A 8 6.71 -9.16 -7.40
CA PHE A 8 7.50 -8.01 -6.94
C PHE A 8 7.44 -6.83 -7.93
N LEU A 9 7.47 -7.10 -9.23
CA LEU A 9 7.35 -6.04 -10.25
C LEU A 9 5.98 -5.37 -10.21
N VAL A 10 4.88 -6.13 -10.09
CA VAL A 10 3.53 -5.57 -9.98
C VAL A 10 3.37 -4.81 -8.66
N PHE A 11 3.89 -5.34 -7.57
CA PHE A 11 3.91 -4.69 -6.25
C PHE A 11 4.65 -3.34 -6.31
N LEU A 12 5.87 -3.32 -6.85
CA LEU A 12 6.68 -2.11 -6.97
C LEU A 12 6.02 -1.10 -7.92
N GLY A 13 5.48 -1.57 -9.05
CA GLY A 13 4.73 -0.74 -9.98
C GLY A 13 3.50 -0.12 -9.34
N THR A 14 2.79 -0.87 -8.49
CA THR A 14 1.62 -0.36 -7.75
C THR A 14 2.03 0.77 -6.82
N ILE A 15 3.10 0.63 -6.03
CA ILE A 15 3.61 1.69 -5.15
C ILE A 15 4.04 2.91 -5.97
N ALA A 16 4.76 2.71 -7.08
CA ALA A 16 5.20 3.81 -7.92
C ALA A 16 4.01 4.59 -8.51
N VAL A 17 2.98 3.88 -8.99
CA VAL A 17 1.76 4.48 -9.53
C VAL A 17 0.99 5.22 -8.43
N THR A 18 0.80 4.63 -7.25
CA THR A 18 0.06 5.28 -6.16
C THR A 18 0.77 6.54 -5.68
N ARG A 19 2.09 6.49 -5.53
CA ARG A 19 2.91 7.66 -5.18
C ARG A 19 2.82 8.74 -6.26
N LEU A 20 2.96 8.39 -7.53
CA LEU A 20 2.85 9.34 -8.64
C LEU A 20 1.47 10.01 -8.68
N LEU A 21 0.39 9.25 -8.43
CA LEU A 21 -0.96 9.78 -8.35
C LEU A 21 -1.14 10.72 -7.14
N LEU A 22 -0.56 10.38 -5.99
CA LEU A 22 -0.58 11.22 -4.79
C LEU A 22 0.24 12.51 -4.96
N VAL A 23 1.33 12.51 -5.75
CA VAL A 23 2.05 13.74 -6.14
C VAL A 23 1.15 14.60 -7.03
N SER A 24 0.50 13.98 -8.02
CA SER A 24 -0.15 14.67 -9.12
C SER A 24 -1.53 15.23 -8.76
N ARG A 25 -2.25 14.62 -7.81
CA ARG A 25 -3.59 15.07 -7.39
C ARG A 25 -3.72 15.06 -5.88
N LYS A 26 -3.93 16.24 -5.29
CA LYS A 26 -4.43 16.37 -3.92
C LYS A 26 -5.89 15.89 -3.90
N MET A 27 -6.10 14.60 -3.68
CA MET A 27 -7.43 14.01 -3.61
C MET A 27 -8.00 14.16 -2.19
N THR A 28 -9.10 14.90 -2.06
CA THR A 28 -9.95 14.88 -0.87
C THR A 28 -10.66 13.53 -0.79
N LYS A 29 -10.24 12.68 0.15
CA LYS A 29 -10.82 11.34 0.30
C LYS A 29 -12.23 11.42 0.92
N PRO A 30 -13.19 10.58 0.47
CA PRO A 30 -14.52 10.55 1.04
C PRO A 30 -14.48 10.15 2.51
N THR A 31 -15.22 10.90 3.32
CA THR A 31 -15.36 10.68 4.77
C THR A 31 -16.73 10.08 5.03
N ILE A 32 -16.80 8.86 5.57
CA ILE A 32 -18.06 8.22 5.98
C ILE A 32 -18.10 8.24 7.51
N ARG A 33 -19.04 9.01 8.09
CA ARG A 33 -19.22 9.13 9.55
C ARG A 33 -17.92 9.47 10.32
N GLY A 34 -17.09 10.35 9.78
CA GLY A 34 -15.79 10.73 10.36
C GLY A 34 -14.63 9.79 9.99
N PHE A 35 -14.88 8.66 9.35
CA PHE A 35 -13.84 7.75 8.89
C PHE A 35 -13.46 8.04 7.43
N ARG A 36 -12.21 8.46 7.19
CA ARG A 36 -11.69 8.68 5.84
C ARG A 36 -11.34 7.34 5.19
N LEU A 37 -11.98 7.02 4.06
CA LEU A 37 -11.62 5.85 3.27
C LEU A 37 -10.22 6.04 2.69
N ARG A 38 -9.35 5.02 2.81
CA ARG A 38 -7.94 5.07 2.38
C ARG A 38 -7.56 3.88 1.52
N HIS A 39 -6.42 4.00 0.83
CA HIS A 39 -6.03 2.99 -0.16
C HIS A 39 -5.66 1.66 0.48
N TYR A 40 -5.18 1.66 1.72
CA TYR A 40 -4.95 0.43 2.49
C TYR A 40 -6.22 -0.40 2.67
N MET A 41 -7.39 0.22 2.77
CA MET A 41 -8.66 -0.50 2.94
C MET A 41 -9.02 -1.26 1.67
N TYR A 42 -8.82 -0.64 0.51
CA TYR A 42 -8.92 -1.33 -0.77
C TYR A 42 -7.85 -2.41 -0.89
N GLY A 43 -6.63 -2.16 -0.39
CA GLY A 43 -5.56 -3.16 -0.30
C GLY A 43 -5.99 -4.42 0.48
N ILE A 44 -6.58 -4.26 1.66
CA ILE A 44 -7.11 -5.39 2.46
C ILE A 44 -8.17 -6.15 1.66
N VAL A 45 -9.13 -5.45 1.07
CA VAL A 45 -10.20 -6.08 0.28
C VAL A 45 -9.62 -6.84 -0.92
N LEU A 46 -8.64 -6.27 -1.63
CA LEU A 46 -7.98 -6.93 -2.75
C LEU A 46 -7.16 -8.14 -2.32
N VAL A 47 -6.48 -8.09 -1.17
CA VAL A 47 -5.76 -9.25 -0.64
C VAL A 47 -6.72 -10.39 -0.34
N VAL A 48 -7.82 -10.12 0.36
CA VAL A 48 -8.86 -11.12 0.65
C VAL A 48 -9.46 -11.67 -0.65
N PHE A 49 -9.77 -10.79 -1.60
CA PHE A 49 -10.28 -11.21 -2.91
C PHE A 49 -9.27 -12.09 -3.66
N ALA A 50 -7.98 -11.74 -3.62
CA ALA A 50 -6.96 -12.51 -4.30
C ALA A 50 -6.84 -13.95 -3.76
N PHE A 51 -7.01 -14.15 -2.45
CA PHE A 51 -7.05 -15.48 -1.83
C PHE A 51 -8.28 -16.30 -2.21
N LEU A 52 -9.40 -15.66 -2.56
CA LEU A 52 -10.62 -16.37 -2.97
C LEU A 52 -10.58 -16.83 -4.43
N PHE A 53 -9.75 -16.20 -5.25
CA PHE A 53 -9.69 -16.43 -6.71
C PHE A 53 -8.29 -16.83 -7.20
N ASP A 54 -7.36 -17.13 -6.29
CA ASP A 54 -5.96 -17.49 -6.56
C ASP A 54 -5.29 -16.59 -7.60
N ASN A 55 -5.48 -15.27 -7.45
CA ASN A 55 -5.01 -14.29 -8.42
C ASN A 55 -3.79 -13.51 -7.93
N LEU A 56 -2.60 -13.92 -8.39
CA LEU A 56 -1.32 -13.32 -8.02
C LEU A 56 -1.21 -11.83 -8.35
N ILE A 57 -1.85 -11.35 -9.42
CA ILE A 57 -1.81 -9.94 -9.81
C ILE A 57 -2.60 -9.11 -8.80
N VAL A 58 -3.83 -9.55 -8.50
CA VAL A 58 -4.69 -8.86 -7.53
C VAL A 58 -4.03 -8.87 -6.15
N TYR A 59 -3.35 -9.96 -5.80
CA TYR A 59 -2.59 -10.07 -4.58
C TYR A 59 -1.44 -9.06 -4.51
N ALA A 60 -0.65 -8.96 -5.58
CA ALA A 60 0.46 -8.00 -5.68
C ALA A 60 -0.01 -6.55 -5.59
N ILE A 61 -1.13 -6.22 -6.26
CA ILE A 61 -1.76 -4.89 -6.16
C ILE A 61 -2.22 -4.62 -4.73
N GLY A 62 -2.91 -5.57 -4.10
CA GLY A 62 -3.39 -5.46 -2.73
C GLY A 62 -2.25 -5.19 -1.73
N TRP A 63 -1.15 -5.95 -1.84
CA TRP A 63 0.06 -5.73 -1.05
C TRP A 63 0.73 -4.39 -1.34
N GLY A 64 0.77 -3.94 -2.59
CA GLY A 64 1.32 -2.65 -2.97
C GLY A 64 0.56 -1.49 -2.31
N LEU A 65 -0.77 -1.52 -2.37
CA LEU A 65 -1.64 -0.52 -1.73
C LEU A 65 -1.51 -0.52 -0.19
N LEU A 66 -1.35 -1.70 0.41
CA LEU A 66 -1.10 -1.83 1.85
C LEU A 66 0.25 -1.24 2.24
N ALA A 67 1.33 -1.68 1.59
CA ALA A 67 2.68 -1.25 1.90
C ALA A 67 2.86 0.27 1.78
N ASP A 68 2.11 0.91 0.88
CA ASP A 68 2.15 2.34 0.67
C ASP A 68 1.62 3.16 1.87
N GLU A 69 0.68 2.60 2.63
CA GLU A 69 -0.01 3.27 3.74
C GLU A 69 0.39 2.71 5.12
N VAL A 70 1.01 1.52 5.19
CA VAL A 70 1.47 0.92 6.47
C VAL A 70 2.40 1.85 7.27
N PRO A 71 3.46 2.45 6.70
CA PRO A 71 4.35 3.35 7.45
C PRO A 71 3.59 4.54 8.05
N LEU A 72 2.60 5.02 7.30
CA LEU A 72 1.79 6.14 7.68
C LEU A 72 0.81 5.80 8.82
N ILE A 73 0.19 4.61 8.76
CA ILE A 73 -0.65 4.08 9.85
C ILE A 73 0.18 3.91 11.13
N LEU A 74 1.43 3.45 11.03
CA LEU A 74 2.32 3.29 12.18
C LEU A 74 2.69 4.64 12.83
N ILE A 75 2.87 5.69 12.03
CA ILE A 75 3.26 7.02 12.52
C ILE A 75 2.05 7.81 13.06
N LYS A 76 0.89 7.74 12.39
CA LYS A 76 -0.29 8.60 12.67
C LYS A 76 -1.50 7.83 13.23
N GLY A 77 -1.39 6.52 13.42
CA GLY A 77 -2.48 5.65 13.92
C GLY A 77 -3.50 5.25 12.84
N PRO A 78 -4.40 4.28 13.14
CA PRO A 78 -5.44 3.82 12.21
C PRO A 78 -6.51 4.90 11.99
N GLY A 79 -6.95 5.09 10.74
CA GLY A 79 -7.99 6.06 10.39
C GLY A 79 -7.59 7.55 10.49
N HIS A 80 -6.47 7.84 11.17
CA HIS A 80 -5.93 9.17 11.45
C HIS A 80 -6.96 10.05 12.16
N LEU A 81 -7.30 9.61 13.37
CA LEU A 81 -8.30 10.19 14.27
C LEU A 81 -7.96 11.61 14.76
N ASP A 82 -6.70 12.04 14.66
CA ASP A 82 -6.26 13.36 15.11
C ASP A 82 -6.02 14.33 13.94
N GLU A 83 -6.56 15.54 14.09
CA GLU A 83 -6.72 16.59 13.08
C GLU A 83 -5.42 17.26 12.59
N HIS A 84 -4.30 16.57 12.36
CA HIS A 84 -3.11 17.19 11.73
C HIS A 84 -2.66 16.41 10.49
N TRP A 85 -3.63 16.17 9.60
CA TRP A 85 -3.38 15.61 8.28
C TRP A 85 -3.15 16.73 7.28
N GLN A 86 -1.90 16.95 6.85
CA GLN A 86 -1.55 17.95 5.83
C GLN A 86 -1.79 17.43 4.39
N GLY A 87 -2.55 16.35 4.24
CA GLY A 87 -2.89 15.80 2.93
C GLY A 87 -1.80 14.87 2.42
N CYS A 88 -1.37 15.08 1.18
CA CYS A 88 -0.29 14.29 0.60
C CYS A 88 1.07 14.52 1.30
N GLU A 89 1.22 15.59 2.07
CA GLU A 89 2.49 16.01 2.68
C GLU A 89 3.03 14.99 3.70
N ASP A 90 2.14 14.33 4.46
CA ASP A 90 2.53 13.31 5.43
C ASP A 90 3.19 12.09 4.77
N TYR A 91 2.87 11.80 3.50
CA TYR A 91 3.49 10.72 2.72
C TYR A 91 4.96 11.00 2.34
N TYR A 92 5.36 12.27 2.30
CA TYR A 92 6.73 12.68 1.93
C TYR A 92 7.62 12.94 3.15
N THR A 93 7.11 12.70 4.36
CA THR A 93 7.95 12.75 5.54
C THR A 93 9.09 11.71 5.41
N PRO A 94 10.33 12.03 5.84
CA PRO A 94 11.45 11.10 5.75
C PRO A 94 11.13 9.73 6.37
N TRP A 95 10.40 9.74 7.49
CA TRP A 95 9.93 8.53 8.17
C TRP A 95 9.03 7.66 7.30
N CYS A 96 8.05 8.26 6.60
CA CYS A 96 7.15 7.50 5.74
C CYS A 96 7.90 6.91 4.53
N VAL A 97 8.81 7.68 3.93
CA VAL A 97 9.64 7.22 2.80
C VAL A 97 10.56 6.08 3.23
N SER A 98 11.27 6.23 4.35
CA SER A 98 12.12 5.18 4.90
C SER A 98 11.32 3.91 5.23
N GLY A 99 10.12 4.05 5.79
CA GLY A 99 9.24 2.91 6.06
C GLY A 99 8.82 2.16 4.80
N VAL A 100 8.48 2.87 3.72
CA VAL A 100 8.17 2.24 2.43
C VAL A 100 9.40 1.52 1.86
N LEU A 101 10.57 2.15 1.91
CA LEU A 101 11.81 1.53 1.41
C LEU A 101 12.16 0.24 2.18
N ILE A 102 12.01 0.26 3.51
CA ILE A 102 12.20 -0.93 4.36
C ILE A 102 11.19 -2.02 3.97
N LEU A 103 9.92 -1.67 3.78
CA LEU A 103 8.90 -2.64 3.36
C LEU A 103 9.19 -3.21 1.97
N ILE A 104 9.61 -2.40 1.01
CA ILE A 104 10.02 -2.87 -0.33
C ILE A 104 11.17 -3.87 -0.19
N PHE A 105 12.17 -3.56 0.63
CA PHE A 105 13.31 -4.45 0.84
C PHE A 105 12.89 -5.78 1.49
N VAL A 106 12.03 -5.73 2.52
CA VAL A 106 11.50 -6.94 3.17
C VAL A 106 10.69 -7.77 2.17
N VAL A 107 9.78 -7.16 1.42
CA VAL A 107 8.96 -7.87 0.42
C VAL A 107 9.85 -8.45 -0.69
N TYR A 108 10.91 -7.77 -1.10
CA TYR A 108 11.88 -8.29 -2.06
C TYR A 108 12.57 -9.58 -1.57
N LEU A 109 13.03 -9.60 -0.30
CA LEU A 109 13.67 -10.77 0.29
C LEU A 109 12.74 -11.97 0.36
N PHE A 110 11.46 -11.74 0.67
CA PHE A 110 10.47 -12.80 0.85
C PHE A 110 9.56 -13.03 -0.37
N ARG A 111 9.86 -12.42 -1.53
CA ARG A 111 8.96 -12.40 -2.71
C ARG A 111 8.51 -13.80 -3.14
N ASP A 112 9.42 -14.77 -3.15
CA ASP A 112 9.11 -16.14 -3.58
C ASP A 112 8.28 -16.90 -2.54
N ALA A 113 8.44 -16.59 -1.25
CA ALA A 113 7.61 -17.16 -0.20
C ALA A 113 6.19 -16.56 -0.23
N ILE A 114 6.09 -15.23 -0.39
CA ILE A 114 4.83 -14.50 -0.45
C ILE A 114 4.02 -14.93 -1.69
N ALA A 115 4.67 -15.05 -2.84
CA ALA A 115 4.03 -15.47 -4.09
C ALA A 115 3.62 -16.95 -4.13
N ARG A 116 3.99 -17.76 -3.14
CA ARG A 116 3.53 -19.16 -2.99
C ARG A 116 2.31 -19.31 -2.10
N LEU A 117 1.87 -18.22 -1.45
CA LEU A 117 0.67 -18.23 -0.59
C LEU A 117 -0.63 -18.20 -1.41
N ILE A 118 -0.53 -17.89 -2.69
CA ILE A 118 -1.58 -17.91 -3.73
C ILE A 118 -1.03 -18.72 -4.90
#